data_AF-A0AAW8E5L7-F1
#
_entry.id   AF-A0AAW8E5L7-F1
#
_cell.length_a   1.000
_cell.length_b   1.000
_cell.length_c   1.000
_cell.angle_alpha   90.00
_cell.angle_beta   90.00
_cell.angle_gamma   90.00
#
_symmetry.space_group_name_H-M   'P 1'
#
loop_
_entity.id
_entity.type
_entity.pdbx_description
1 polymer ?
#
loop_
_entity_poly.entity_id
_entity_poly.type
_entity_poly.pdbx_seq_one_letter_code
_entity_poly.pdbx_strand_id
1 'polypeptide(L)'
;MSDVREVVIAANAARHLTVREVERAFAMPRAPDAASPEAMAQQLADLAAAASGDDQAPLRLLAQAAEAAAQIVAWAGQHLGPDAPPLHPLVRLLAPFQRTGSSAPPAAAATRPDPLPSWPASTPAGEGLATRDDILRDIRKARRWFEDHEPSSPVAVLLKQAERMTGLRFSQVADAIPLDLLRKWDADEEASL
;
A
#
# COMPACT_ATOMS: atom_id res chain seq x y z
N MET A 1 20.62 -1.52 4.79
CA MET A 1 19.38 -2.23 4.40
C MET A 1 19.77 -3.27 3.35
N SER A 2 19.44 -4.54 3.56
CA SER A 2 19.73 -5.62 2.59
C SER A 2 18.69 -5.67 1.46
N ASP A 3 19.09 -6.17 0.30
CA ASP A 3 18.23 -6.35 -0.88
C ASP A 3 17.27 -7.53 -0.65
N VAL A 4 15.97 -7.34 -0.93
CA VAL A 4 14.92 -8.38 -0.85
C VAL A 4 15.27 -9.60 -1.71
N ARG A 5 16.04 -9.41 -2.79
CA ARG A 5 16.49 -10.48 -3.67
C ARG A 5 17.40 -11.51 -2.99
N GLU A 6 18.05 -11.13 -1.89
CA GLU A 6 18.98 -11.99 -1.14
C GLU A 6 18.26 -12.84 -0.07
N VAL A 7 16.95 -12.66 0.10
CA VAL A 7 16.16 -13.45 1.05
C VAL A 7 16.18 -14.92 0.64
N VAL A 8 16.60 -15.77 1.57
CA VAL A 8 16.64 -17.24 1.41
C VAL A 8 15.27 -17.82 1.75
N ILE A 9 14.68 -18.54 0.79
CA ILE A 9 13.38 -19.19 0.90
C ILE A 9 13.53 -20.59 1.50
N ALA A 10 14.55 -21.33 1.04
CA ALA A 10 14.89 -22.65 1.55
C ALA A 10 16.39 -22.91 1.38
N ALA A 11 17.03 -23.46 2.41
CA ALA A 11 18.39 -23.96 2.32
C ALA A 11 18.34 -25.46 1.96
N ASN A 12 18.61 -25.80 0.70
CA ASN A 12 18.80 -27.19 0.31
C ASN A 12 20.30 -27.53 0.27
N ALA A 13 20.63 -28.80 0.48
CA ALA A 13 22.01 -29.30 0.61
C ALA A 13 22.95 -28.99 -0.58
N ALA A 14 22.41 -28.53 -1.72
CA ALA A 14 23.20 -28.17 -2.91
C ALA A 14 23.19 -26.67 -3.25
N ARG A 15 22.11 -25.92 -2.95
CA ARG A 15 21.96 -24.46 -3.18
C ARG A 15 20.88 -23.88 -2.26
N HIS A 16 21.04 -22.62 -1.87
CA HIS A 16 20.00 -21.83 -1.20
C HIS A 16 19.06 -21.28 -2.26
N LEU A 17 17.77 -21.64 -2.21
CA LEU A 17 16.77 -21.01 -3.07
C LEU A 17 16.55 -19.57 -2.59
N THR A 18 16.83 -18.58 -3.44
CA THR A 18 16.64 -17.16 -3.13
C THR A 18 15.53 -16.52 -3.93
N VAL A 19 14.99 -15.38 -3.46
CA VAL A 19 14.01 -14.58 -4.22
C VAL A 19 14.56 -14.18 -5.59
N ARG A 20 15.87 -13.90 -5.71
CA ARG A 20 16.54 -13.63 -7.00
C ARG A 20 16.40 -14.77 -7.99
N GLU A 21 16.56 -16.01 -7.56
CA GLU A 21 16.46 -17.17 -8.46
C GLU A 21 15.02 -17.39 -8.93
N VAL A 22 14.04 -17.14 -8.06
CA VAL A 22 12.63 -17.11 -8.42
C VAL A 22 12.36 -16.01 -9.45
N GLU A 23 12.81 -14.78 -9.21
CA GLU A 23 12.67 -13.65 -10.15
C GLU A 23 13.25 -13.99 -11.53
N ARG A 24 14.45 -14.59 -11.56
CA ARG A 24 15.11 -15.01 -12.81
C ARG A 24 14.35 -16.07 -13.58
N ALA A 25 13.69 -17.00 -12.89
CA ALA A 25 12.88 -18.05 -13.52
C ALA A 25 11.64 -17.48 -14.22
N PHE A 26 11.07 -16.39 -13.71
CA PHE A 26 9.87 -15.74 -14.26
C PHE A 26 10.18 -14.51 -15.14
N ALA A 27 11.44 -14.15 -15.34
CA ALA A 27 11.84 -12.99 -16.14
C ALA A 27 11.56 -13.17 -17.65
N MET A 28 11.18 -12.08 -18.32
CA MET A 28 11.01 -12.02 -19.78
C MET A 28 11.92 -10.93 -20.37
N PRO A 29 12.86 -11.26 -21.28
CA PRO A 29 13.18 -12.60 -21.80
C PRO A 29 13.90 -13.50 -20.77
N ARG A 30 13.73 -14.82 -20.91
CA ARG A 30 14.26 -15.82 -19.97
C ARG A 30 15.78 -15.97 -20.11
N ALA A 31 16.49 -16.00 -18.99
CA ALA A 31 17.92 -16.33 -18.98
C ALA A 31 18.14 -17.83 -19.33
N PRO A 32 19.12 -18.17 -20.17
CA PRO A 32 19.32 -19.55 -20.65
C PRO A 32 19.70 -20.54 -19.53
N ASP A 33 20.27 -20.03 -18.44
CA ASP A 33 20.71 -20.77 -17.25
C ASP A 33 19.65 -20.83 -16.13
N ALA A 34 18.51 -20.15 -16.28
CA ALA A 34 17.44 -20.14 -15.30
C ALA A 34 16.53 -21.37 -15.42
N ALA A 35 16.05 -21.86 -14.26
CA ALA A 35 15.03 -22.90 -14.19
C ALA A 35 13.79 -22.51 -14.99
N SER A 36 13.06 -23.51 -15.51
CA SER A 36 11.79 -23.23 -16.18
C SER A 36 10.77 -22.66 -15.19
N PRO A 37 9.87 -21.75 -15.62
CA PRO A 37 8.82 -21.21 -14.76
C PRO A 37 7.96 -22.30 -14.11
N GLU A 38 7.70 -23.38 -14.85
CA GLU A 38 6.91 -24.53 -14.39
C GLU A 38 7.64 -25.34 -13.30
N ALA A 39 8.93 -25.64 -13.50
CA ALA A 39 9.72 -26.33 -12.48
C ALA A 39 9.86 -25.47 -11.21
N MET A 40 10.06 -24.16 -11.36
CA MET A 40 10.10 -23.23 -10.22
C MET A 40 8.76 -23.16 -9.49
N ALA A 41 7.64 -23.11 -10.22
CA ALA A 41 6.31 -23.13 -9.63
C ALA A 41 6.05 -24.42 -8.84
N GLN A 42 6.44 -25.58 -9.40
CA GLN A 42 6.30 -26.86 -8.71
C GLN A 42 7.19 -26.91 -7.46
N GLN A 43 8.45 -26.49 -7.55
CA GLN A 43 9.35 -26.44 -6.40
C GLN A 43 8.82 -25.53 -5.27
N LEU A 44 8.24 -24.39 -5.60
CA LEU A 44 7.58 -23.51 -4.62
C LEU A 44 6.34 -24.16 -4.00
N ALA A 45 5.55 -24.90 -4.77
CA ALA A 45 4.39 -25.64 -4.27
C ALA A 45 4.81 -26.78 -3.32
N ASP A 46 5.85 -27.53 -3.66
CA ASP A 46 6.39 -28.61 -2.82
C ASP A 46 6.92 -28.05 -1.48
N LEU A 47 7.63 -26.92 -1.52
CA LEU A 47 8.08 -26.21 -0.32
C LEU A 47 6.91 -25.69 0.52
N ALA A 48 5.85 -25.18 -0.12
CA ALA A 48 4.64 -24.73 0.58
C ALA A 48 3.92 -25.89 1.28
N ALA A 49 3.86 -27.04 0.63
CA ALA A 49 3.30 -28.26 1.19
C ALA A 49 4.13 -28.76 2.39
N ALA A 50 5.47 -28.80 2.25
CA ALA A 50 6.38 -29.21 3.33
C ALA A 50 6.35 -28.26 4.54
N ALA A 51 6.13 -26.96 4.31
CA ALA A 51 6.02 -25.94 5.36
C ALA A 51 4.59 -25.79 5.92
N SER A 52 3.66 -26.71 5.60
CA SER A 52 2.27 -26.65 6.08
C SER A 52 2.24 -26.82 7.61
N GLY A 53 2.03 -25.73 8.33
CA GLY A 53 1.99 -25.68 9.80
C GLY A 53 3.11 -24.86 10.45
N ASP A 54 4.06 -24.35 9.66
CA ASP A 54 5.04 -23.36 10.13
C ASP A 54 4.69 -21.96 9.61
N ASP A 55 4.02 -21.18 10.45
CA ASP A 55 3.63 -19.79 10.13
C ASP A 55 4.83 -18.85 9.95
N GLN A 56 6.01 -19.24 10.48
CA GLN A 56 7.24 -18.45 10.40
C GLN A 56 8.14 -18.91 9.24
N ALA A 57 7.72 -19.89 8.45
CA ALA A 57 8.45 -20.29 7.26
C ALA A 57 8.65 -19.10 6.30
N PRO A 58 9.85 -18.87 5.76
CA PRO A 58 10.13 -17.75 4.86
C PRO A 58 9.15 -17.64 3.69
N LEU A 59 8.70 -18.77 3.15
CA LEU A 59 7.73 -18.83 2.06
C LEU A 59 6.34 -18.29 2.47
N ARG A 60 5.92 -18.53 3.72
CA ARG A 60 4.66 -18.00 4.28
C ARG A 60 4.76 -16.51 4.53
N LEU A 61 5.88 -16.04 5.08
CA LEU A 61 6.15 -14.62 5.28
C LEU A 61 6.20 -13.85 3.95
N LEU A 62 6.78 -14.44 2.90
CA LEU A 62 6.78 -13.86 1.56
C LEU A 62 5.37 -13.82 0.93
N ALA A 63 4.54 -14.83 1.17
CA ALA A 63 3.14 -14.82 0.74
C ALA A 63 2.34 -13.71 1.45
N GLN A 64 2.51 -13.55 2.77
CA GLN A 64 1.90 -12.46 3.55
C GLN A 64 2.40 -11.09 3.07
N ALA A 65 3.70 -10.95 2.79
CA ALA A 65 4.27 -9.71 2.26
C ALA A 65 3.68 -9.37 0.88
N ALA A 66 3.42 -10.37 0.04
CA ALA A 66 2.79 -10.18 -1.26
C ALA A 66 1.34 -9.68 -1.13
N GLU A 67 0.59 -10.22 -0.17
CA GLU A 67 -0.77 -9.77 0.14
C GLU A 67 -0.79 -8.34 0.70
N ALA A 68 0.09 -8.04 1.66
CA ALA A 68 0.25 -6.70 2.20
C ALA A 68 0.62 -5.68 1.12
N ALA A 69 1.55 -6.03 0.21
CA ALA A 69 1.91 -5.17 -0.91
C ALA A 69 0.72 -4.91 -1.85
N ALA A 70 -0.11 -5.91 -2.12
CA ALA A 70 -1.32 -5.76 -2.93
C ALA A 70 -2.35 -4.85 -2.24
N GLN A 71 -2.53 -4.99 -0.92
CA GLN A 71 -3.41 -4.12 -0.13
C GLN A 71 -2.92 -2.67 -0.13
N ILE A 72 -1.61 -2.44 0.01
CA ILE A 72 -1.02 -1.09 -0.08
C ILE A 72 -1.25 -0.49 -1.47
N VAL A 73 -1.08 -1.26 -2.54
CA VAL A 73 -1.35 -0.78 -3.91
C VAL A 73 -2.82 -0.45 -4.12
N ALA A 74 -3.73 -1.31 -3.66
CA ALA A 74 -5.16 -1.06 -3.76
C ALA A 74 -5.56 0.18 -2.95
N TRP A 75 -5.08 0.29 -1.72
CA TRP A 75 -5.30 1.44 -0.86
C TRP A 75 -4.74 2.72 -1.51
N ALA A 76 -3.51 2.67 -2.03
CA ALA A 76 -2.88 3.82 -2.66
C ALA A 76 -3.60 4.24 -3.94
N GLY A 77 -4.00 3.29 -4.79
CA GLY A 77 -4.82 3.59 -5.97
C GLY A 77 -6.16 4.23 -5.61
N GLN A 78 -6.79 3.80 -4.51
CA GLN A 78 -8.06 4.34 -4.03
C GLN A 78 -7.94 5.73 -3.38
N HIS A 79 -6.84 6.01 -2.67
CA HIS A 79 -6.71 7.21 -1.81
C HIS A 79 -5.77 8.29 -2.38
N LEU A 80 -4.79 7.90 -3.20
CA LEU A 80 -3.78 8.80 -3.79
C LEU A 80 -3.98 8.97 -5.31
N GLY A 81 -4.68 8.06 -5.98
CA GLY A 81 -4.97 8.14 -7.41
C GLY A 81 -3.69 8.34 -8.25
N PRO A 82 -3.52 9.47 -8.96
CA PRO A 82 -2.33 9.73 -9.77
C PRO A 82 -1.05 9.91 -8.95
N ASP A 83 -1.14 10.25 -7.66
CA ASP A 83 0.00 10.44 -6.77
C ASP A 83 0.44 9.13 -6.06
N ALA A 84 -0.16 8.00 -6.43
CA ALA A 84 0.18 6.71 -5.85
C ALA A 84 1.64 6.30 -6.19
N PRO A 85 2.44 5.85 -5.20
CA PRO A 85 3.81 5.43 -5.47
C PRO A 85 3.86 4.21 -6.39
N PRO A 86 4.83 4.12 -7.32
CA PRO A 86 4.92 3.02 -8.27
C PRO A 86 5.46 1.74 -7.62
N LEU A 87 4.57 0.98 -6.97
CA LEU A 87 4.91 -0.28 -6.29
C LEU A 87 4.79 -1.53 -7.17
N HIS A 88 4.45 -1.37 -8.45
CA HIS A 88 4.32 -2.46 -9.42
C HIS A 88 5.56 -3.38 -9.50
N PRO A 89 6.82 -2.89 -9.45
CA PRO A 89 7.99 -3.77 -9.46
C PRO A 89 8.01 -4.74 -8.27
N LEU A 90 7.63 -4.26 -7.08
CA LEU A 90 7.57 -5.07 -5.86
C LEU A 90 6.44 -6.11 -5.95
N VAL A 91 5.24 -5.70 -6.38
CA VAL A 91 4.12 -6.64 -6.57
C VAL A 91 4.47 -7.74 -7.58
N ARG A 92 5.13 -7.38 -8.69
CA ARG A 92 5.58 -8.35 -9.69
C ARG A 92 6.62 -9.33 -9.13
N LEU A 93 7.57 -8.83 -8.34
CA LEU A 93 8.58 -9.67 -7.67
C LEU A 93 7.94 -10.68 -6.71
N LEU A 94 6.89 -10.27 -6.00
CA LEU A 94 6.21 -11.07 -4.99
C LEU A 94 5.09 -11.97 -5.53
N ALA A 95 4.63 -11.74 -6.77
CA ALA A 95 3.52 -12.47 -7.39
C ALA A 95 3.64 -14.01 -7.36
N PRO A 96 4.83 -14.63 -7.54
CA PRO A 96 4.97 -16.09 -7.46
C PRO A 96 4.58 -16.68 -6.09
N PHE A 97 4.76 -15.92 -5.00
CA PHE A 97 4.51 -16.39 -3.63
C PHE A 97 3.05 -16.25 -3.18
N GLN A 98 2.22 -15.46 -3.88
CA GLN A 98 0.78 -15.39 -3.56
C GLN A 98 0.09 -16.75 -3.75
N ARG A 99 0.55 -17.52 -4.75
CA ARG A 99 -0.03 -18.83 -5.08
C ARG A 99 0.32 -19.92 -4.05
N THR A 100 1.36 -19.71 -3.24
CA THR A 100 1.78 -20.65 -2.20
C THR A 100 1.09 -20.42 -0.85
N GLY A 101 0.54 -19.22 -0.63
CA GLY A 101 -0.24 -18.90 0.58
C GLY A 101 -1.70 -19.37 0.50
N SER A 102 -2.25 -19.47 -0.71
CA SER A 102 -3.59 -20.01 -0.94
C SER A 102 -3.54 -21.54 -0.95
N SER A 103 -3.67 -22.13 0.23
CA SER A 103 -3.96 -23.55 0.37
C SER A 103 -5.42 -23.83 0.03
N ALA A 104 -5.80 -23.63 -1.23
CA ALA A 104 -7.05 -24.15 -1.78
C ALA A 104 -6.74 -24.81 -3.14
N PRO A 105 -7.10 -26.09 -3.35
CA PRO A 105 -6.89 -26.75 -4.63
C PRO A 105 -7.70 -26.04 -5.74
N PRO A 106 -7.30 -26.15 -7.01
CA PRO A 106 -8.07 -25.59 -8.12
C PRO A 106 -9.33 -26.43 -8.33
N ALA A 107 -10.41 -26.08 -7.66
CA ALA A 107 -11.74 -26.61 -7.94
C ALA A 107 -12.50 -25.61 -8.81
N ALA A 108 -12.53 -25.90 -10.11
CA ALA A 108 -13.54 -25.36 -11.00
C ALA A 108 -14.91 -25.88 -10.57
N ALA A 109 -15.82 -24.99 -10.16
CA ALA A 109 -17.24 -25.02 -10.46
C ALA A 109 -17.94 -23.85 -9.77
N ALA A 110 -18.67 -23.08 -10.56
CA ALA A 110 -19.59 -22.08 -10.10
C ALA A 110 -20.59 -22.67 -9.09
N THR A 111 -20.75 -22.01 -7.93
CA THR A 111 -22.02 -21.97 -7.21
C THR A 111 -22.05 -20.65 -6.44
N ARG A 112 -22.98 -19.77 -6.82
CA ARG A 112 -23.36 -18.58 -6.07
C ARG A 112 -23.76 -18.97 -4.64
N PRO A 113 -23.42 -18.14 -3.64
CA PRO A 113 -24.29 -17.92 -2.49
C PRO A 113 -24.96 -16.53 -2.58
N ASP A 114 -26.18 -16.48 -2.08
CA ASP A 114 -27.05 -15.31 -1.94
C ASP A 114 -26.44 -14.15 -1.15
N PRO A 115 -26.97 -12.92 -1.32
CA PRO A 115 -26.38 -11.70 -0.78
C PRO A 115 -26.77 -11.46 0.68
N LEU A 116 -25.81 -11.00 1.48
CA LEU A 116 -26.03 -10.33 2.77
C LEU A 116 -25.68 -8.84 2.62
N PRO A 117 -26.20 -7.96 3.51
CA PRO A 117 -26.87 -6.73 3.13
C PRO A 117 -25.94 -5.72 2.48
N SER A 118 -26.37 -5.22 1.33
CA SER A 118 -25.82 -4.01 0.71
C SER A 118 -25.97 -2.84 1.68
N TRP A 119 -24.84 -2.33 2.17
CA TRP A 119 -24.76 -0.95 2.64
C TRP A 119 -25.28 -0.05 1.52
N PRO A 120 -26.05 1.03 1.79
CA PRO A 120 -26.45 1.94 0.73
C PRO A 120 -25.19 2.41 0.01
N ALA A 121 -25.04 1.95 -1.22
CA ALA A 121 -24.08 2.46 -2.16
C ALA A 121 -24.39 3.95 -2.32
N SER A 122 -23.54 4.79 -1.75
CA SER A 122 -23.35 6.11 -2.32
C SER A 122 -22.47 5.92 -3.55
N THR A 123 -23.06 5.45 -4.65
CA THR A 123 -22.60 5.91 -5.96
C THR A 123 -23.10 7.34 -6.13
N PRO A 124 -22.21 8.24 -6.54
CA PRO A 124 -22.01 8.48 -7.96
C PRO A 124 -20.54 8.19 -8.32
N ALA A 125 -20.20 7.44 -9.37
CA ALA A 125 -20.38 7.79 -10.78
C ALA A 125 -19.93 9.23 -11.07
N GLY A 126 -18.63 9.40 -11.31
CA GLY A 126 -18.06 10.60 -11.89
C GLY A 126 -16.56 10.66 -11.62
N GLU A 127 -15.77 10.85 -12.67
CA GLU A 127 -14.53 11.62 -12.54
C GLU A 127 -14.87 12.92 -11.79
N GLY A 128 -14.54 12.99 -10.51
CA GLY A 128 -14.92 14.11 -9.66
C GLY A 128 -13.65 14.83 -9.24
N LEU A 129 -13.39 16.00 -9.83
CA LEU A 129 -12.50 16.99 -9.23
C LEU A 129 -12.84 17.05 -7.74
N ALA A 130 -11.89 16.71 -6.85
CA ALA A 130 -12.09 16.71 -5.41
C ALA A 130 -12.85 17.98 -5.03
N THR A 131 -14.10 17.83 -4.55
CA THR A 131 -14.92 19.00 -4.34
C THR A 131 -14.43 19.70 -3.09
N ARG A 132 -14.66 21.01 -2.99
CA ARG A 132 -14.28 21.79 -1.80
C ARG A 132 -14.86 21.18 -0.51
N ASP A 133 -16.02 20.55 -0.60
CA ASP A 133 -16.70 19.89 0.51
C ASP A 133 -16.03 18.57 0.93
N ASP A 134 -15.38 17.88 -0.01
CA ASP A 134 -14.61 16.66 0.28
C ASP A 134 -13.34 17.02 1.05
N ILE A 135 -12.60 18.05 0.61
CA ILE A 135 -11.41 18.54 1.32
C ILE A 135 -11.76 19.07 2.73
N LEU A 136 -12.90 19.77 2.88
CA LEU A 136 -13.39 20.20 4.19
C LEU A 136 -13.68 19.02 5.12
N ARG A 137 -14.19 17.92 4.58
CA ARG A 137 -14.45 16.69 5.34
C ARG A 137 -13.15 16.08 5.85
N ASP A 138 -12.10 16.09 5.03
CA ASP A 138 -10.78 15.57 5.39
C ASP A 138 -10.08 16.45 6.43
N ILE A 139 -10.15 17.78 6.31
CA ILE A 139 -9.62 18.71 7.33
C ILE A 139 -10.29 18.46 8.70
N ARG A 140 -11.62 18.27 8.72
CA ARG A 140 -12.36 17.95 9.94
C ARG A 140 -11.96 16.61 10.54
N LYS A 141 -11.70 15.60 9.69
CA LYS A 141 -11.28 14.27 10.12
C LYS A 141 -9.89 14.32 10.75
N ALA A 142 -8.95 15.01 10.11
CA ALA A 142 -7.60 15.22 10.65
C ALA A 142 -7.64 15.97 11.99
N ARG A 143 -8.42 17.05 12.10
CA ARG A 143 -8.56 17.82 13.34
C ARG A 143 -9.02 16.95 14.51
N ARG A 144 -10.06 16.14 14.31
CA ARG A 144 -10.60 15.24 15.35
C ARG A 144 -9.56 14.21 15.80
N TRP A 145 -8.79 13.66 14.86
CA TRP A 145 -7.73 12.74 15.20
C TRP A 145 -6.69 13.38 16.13
N PHE A 146 -6.23 14.61 15.80
CA PHE A 146 -5.28 15.35 16.66
C PHE A 146 -5.89 15.74 18.01
N GLU A 147 -7.17 16.11 18.07
CA GLU A 147 -7.84 16.40 19.35
C GLU A 147 -7.90 15.16 20.27
N ASP A 148 -8.13 13.98 19.70
CA ASP A 148 -8.26 12.73 20.45
C ASP A 148 -6.92 12.10 20.83
N HIS A 149 -5.90 12.22 19.97
CA HIS A 149 -4.60 11.53 20.15
C HIS A 149 -3.50 12.46 20.67
N GLU A 150 -3.59 13.76 20.43
CA GLU A 150 -2.56 14.75 20.79
C GLU A 150 -3.17 16.09 21.26
N PRO A 151 -3.89 16.12 22.41
CA PRO A 151 -4.67 17.28 22.83
C PRO A 151 -3.85 18.55 23.12
N SER A 152 -2.53 18.42 23.31
CA SER A 152 -1.60 19.55 23.49
C SER A 152 -0.93 20.02 22.19
N SER A 153 -1.25 19.39 21.06
CA SER A 153 -0.67 19.72 19.76
C SER A 153 -1.27 21.02 19.20
N PRO A 154 -0.44 22.01 18.79
CA PRO A 154 -0.93 23.23 18.15
C PRO A 154 -1.55 22.96 16.77
N VAL A 155 -1.29 21.78 16.17
CA VAL A 155 -1.79 21.39 14.85
C VAL A 155 -3.32 21.32 14.81
N ALA A 156 -3.96 20.85 15.88
CA ALA A 156 -5.43 20.84 15.98
C ALA A 156 -6.03 22.25 15.85
N VAL A 157 -5.37 23.26 16.43
CA VAL A 157 -5.78 24.67 16.33
C VAL A 157 -5.60 25.21 14.92
N LEU A 158 -4.49 24.86 14.25
CA LEU A 158 -4.24 25.25 12.86
C LEU A 158 -5.26 24.64 11.89
N LEU A 159 -5.57 23.35 12.04
CA LEU A 159 -6.60 22.67 11.25
C LEU A 159 -7.99 23.29 11.46
N LYS A 160 -8.29 23.74 12.68
CA LYS A 160 -9.53 24.47 12.98
C LYS A 160 -9.59 25.84 12.30
N GLN A 161 -8.46 26.53 12.15
CA GLN A 161 -8.39 27.76 11.38
C GLN A 161 -8.51 27.49 9.88
N ALA A 162 -7.82 26.48 9.36
CA ALA A 162 -7.95 26.05 7.97
C ALA A 162 -9.41 25.73 7.60
N GLU A 163 -10.13 25.04 8.49
CA GLU A 163 -11.57 24.76 8.32
C GLU A 163 -12.41 26.04 8.20
N ARG A 164 -12.16 27.06 9.03
CA ARG A 164 -12.89 28.35 9.02
C ARG A 164 -12.58 29.19 7.78
N MET A 165 -11.35 29.09 7.30
CA MET A 165 -10.87 29.88 6.17
C MET A 165 -11.25 29.26 4.83
N THR A 166 -11.57 27.96 4.81
CA THR A 166 -12.03 27.27 3.62
C THR A 166 -13.45 27.72 3.28
N GLY A 167 -13.57 28.47 2.19
CA GLY A 167 -14.82 29.07 1.71
C GLY A 167 -14.66 30.56 1.42
N LEU A 168 -13.73 31.21 2.11
CA LEU A 168 -13.49 32.64 2.03
C LEU A 168 -12.79 33.04 0.73
N ARG A 169 -12.93 34.31 0.36
CA ARG A 169 -12.18 34.92 -0.75
C ARG A 169 -10.73 35.17 -0.31
N PHE A 170 -9.80 35.17 -1.27
CA PHE A 170 -8.38 35.36 -1.00
C PHE A 170 -8.07 36.58 -0.12
N SER A 171 -8.72 37.74 -0.35
CA SER A 171 -8.52 38.93 0.48
C SER A 171 -8.90 38.70 1.95
N GLN A 172 -10.02 38.04 2.21
CA GLN A 172 -10.48 37.71 3.56
C GLN A 172 -9.56 36.70 4.25
N VAL A 173 -8.97 35.79 3.47
CA VAL A 173 -7.96 34.82 3.95
C VAL A 173 -6.66 35.54 4.33
N ALA A 174 -6.19 36.44 3.46
CA ALA A 174 -4.99 37.23 3.67
C ALA A 174 -5.13 38.19 4.88
N ASP A 175 -6.32 38.75 5.11
CA ASP A 175 -6.58 39.59 6.28
C ASP A 175 -6.69 38.79 7.58
N ALA A 176 -7.05 37.50 7.50
CA ALA A 176 -7.23 36.62 8.66
C ALA A 176 -5.93 35.98 9.16
N ILE A 177 -4.91 35.83 8.30
CA ILE A 177 -3.59 35.31 8.68
C ILE A 177 -2.65 36.50 8.94
N PRO A 178 -2.11 36.66 10.15
CA PRO A 178 -1.12 37.70 10.42
C PRO A 178 0.11 37.55 9.51
N LEU A 179 0.44 38.59 8.75
CA LEU A 179 1.58 38.59 7.81
C LEU A 179 2.92 38.27 8.48
N ASP A 180 3.11 38.68 9.74
CA ASP A 180 4.32 38.39 10.51
C ASP A 180 4.47 36.90 10.85
N LEU A 181 3.37 36.15 10.85
CA LEU A 181 3.34 34.72 11.13
C LEU A 181 3.70 33.90 9.88
N LEU A 182 3.24 34.32 8.69
CA LEU A 182 3.69 33.76 7.41
C LEU A 182 5.18 33.97 7.19
N ARG A 183 5.68 35.20 7.45
CA ARG A 183 7.11 35.51 7.32
C ARG A 183 8.00 34.67 8.23
N LYS A 184 7.52 34.29 9.42
CA LYS A 184 8.26 33.39 10.31
C LYS A 184 8.31 31.97 9.76
N TRP A 185 7.21 31.47 9.21
CA TRP A 185 7.18 30.14 8.60
C TRP A 185 8.05 30.04 7.35
N ASP A 186 8.05 31.07 6.49
CA ASP A 186 8.94 31.12 5.32
C ASP A 186 10.43 31.16 5.73
N ALA A 187 10.77 31.94 6.78
CA ALA A 187 12.13 32.02 7.29
C ALA A 187 12.62 30.72 7.96
N ASP A 188 11.72 29.95 8.59
CA ASP A 188 12.03 28.65 9.19
C ASP A 188 12.24 27.55 8.11
N GLU A 189 11.58 27.65 6.94
CA GLU A 189 11.84 26.76 5.80
C GLU A 189 13.20 27.03 5.14
N GLU A 190 13.61 28.30 5.00
CA GLU A 190 14.91 28.67 4.44
C GLU A 190 16.10 28.33 5.37
N ALA A 191 15.89 28.32 6.69
CA ALA A 191 16.93 27.99 7.67
C ALA A 191 17.18 26.47 7.83
N SER A 192 16.32 25.62 7.24
CA SER A 192 16.40 24.15 7.31
C SER A 192 16.99 23.52 6.03
N LEU A 193 17.44 24.34 5.08
CA LEU A 193 18.15 23.97 3.84
C LEU A 193 19.66 24.22 3.95
#